data_AF-A0A950JSH1-F1
#
_entry.id   AF-A0A950JSH1-F1
#
_cell.length_a   1.000
_cell.length_b   1.000
_cell.length_c   1.000
_cell.angle_alpha   90.00
_cell.angle_beta   90.00
_cell.angle_gamma   90.00
#
_symmetry.space_group_name_H-M   'P 1'
#
loop_
_entity.id
_entity.type
_entity.pdbx_description
1 polymer ?
#
loop_
_entity_poly.entity_id
_entity_poly.type
_entity_poly.pdbx_seq_one_letter_code
_entity_poly.pdbx_strand_id
1 'polypeptide(L)'
;MIDLRILLRAFIVGAVLQVFMFLLGHFVPWVVLHVFEFGGMMISATAGYLYAMDSGKGYFPGATAGAIAGGGCALLGISLSVALGDVADRVIPFGTAVCVLTGAVGGLFGQMAVKWRAFENGQR
;
A
#
# COMPACT_ATOMS: atom_id res chain seq x y z
N MET A 1 -9.50 17.70 -0.67
CA MET A 1 -10.31 16.66 0.04
C MET A 1 -10.01 15.30 -0.57
N ILE A 2 -9.90 14.26 0.25
CA ILE A 2 -9.63 12.88 -0.18
C ILE A 2 -10.84 12.31 -0.94
N ASP A 3 -10.58 11.62 -2.04
CA ASP A 3 -11.64 10.99 -2.84
C ASP A 3 -11.90 9.56 -2.36
N LEU A 4 -13.02 9.34 -1.68
CA LEU A 4 -13.37 8.03 -1.11
C LEU A 4 -13.47 6.94 -2.18
N ARG A 5 -13.92 7.27 -3.40
CA ARG A 5 -14.10 6.26 -4.46
C ARG A 5 -12.75 5.77 -4.97
N ILE A 6 -11.81 6.69 -5.20
CA ILE A 6 -10.45 6.35 -5.63
C ILE A 6 -9.71 5.64 -4.49
N LEU A 7 -9.87 6.11 -3.26
CA LEU A 7 -9.26 5.50 -2.08
C LEU A 7 -9.72 4.05 -1.91
N LEU A 8 -11.02 3.79 -2.05
CA LEU A 8 -11.58 2.45 -1.95
C LEU A 8 -11.01 1.52 -3.03
N ARG A 9 -10.88 1.99 -4.28
CA ARG A 9 -10.29 1.17 -5.36
C ARG A 9 -8.84 0.83 -5.05
N ALA A 10 -8.04 1.81 -4.66
CA ALA A 10 -6.63 1.61 -4.30
C ALA A 10 -6.48 0.65 -3.10
N PHE A 11 -7.33 0.83 -2.08
CA PHE A 11 -7.39 -0.06 -0.92
C PHE A 11 -7.74 -1.49 -1.31
N ILE A 12 -8.78 -1.71 -2.14
CA ILE A 12 -9.19 -3.05 -2.57
C ILE A 12 -8.05 -3.75 -3.31
N VAL A 13 -7.38 -3.05 -4.24
CA VAL A 13 -6.24 -3.63 -4.96
C VAL A 13 -5.12 -4.02 -3.99
N GLY A 14 -4.76 -3.13 -3.07
CA GLY A 14 -3.76 -3.42 -2.04
C GLY A 14 -4.17 -4.58 -1.13
N ALA A 15 -5.44 -4.63 -0.71
CA ALA A 15 -5.96 -5.64 0.20
C ALA A 15 -5.97 -7.02 -0.45
N VAL A 16 -6.41 -7.13 -1.71
CA VAL A 16 -6.38 -8.39 -2.46
C VAL A 16 -4.95 -8.90 -2.60
N LEU A 17 -4.01 -8.01 -2.95
CA LEU A 17 -2.59 -8.38 -3.07
C LEU A 17 -1.97 -8.79 -1.73
N GLN A 18 -2.28 -8.08 -0.64
CA GLN A 18 -1.80 -8.44 0.70
C GLN A 18 -2.34 -9.79 1.14
N VAL A 19 -3.65 -10.01 1.03
CA VAL A 19 -4.29 -11.30 1.36
C VAL A 19 -3.67 -12.42 0.55
N PHE A 20 -3.50 -12.22 -0.76
CA PHE A 20 -2.88 -13.22 -1.63
C PHE A 20 -1.44 -13.55 -1.22
N MET A 21 -0.62 -12.54 -0.91
CA MET A 21 0.76 -12.75 -0.45
C MET A 21 0.81 -13.56 0.85
N PHE A 22 -0.01 -13.20 1.84
CA PHE A 22 -0.02 -13.90 3.13
C PHE A 22 -0.57 -15.32 3.01
N LEU A 23 -1.60 -15.54 2.18
CA LEU A 23 -2.08 -16.89 1.87
C LEU A 23 -0.99 -17.74 1.19
N LEU A 24 -0.24 -17.18 0.24
CA LEU A 24 0.89 -17.88 -0.37
C LEU A 24 1.98 -18.22 0.65
N GLY A 25 2.27 -17.30 1.58
CA GLY A 25 3.24 -17.55 2.65
C GLY A 25 2.87 -18.70 3.56
N HIS A 26 1.58 -18.87 3.86
CA HIS A 26 1.10 -19.99 4.65
C HIS A 26 1.49 -21.35 4.06
N PHE A 27 1.44 -21.48 2.72
CA PHE A 27 1.80 -22.73 2.04
C PHE A 27 3.28 -22.84 1.67
N VAL A 28 3.99 -21.71 1.59
CA VAL A 28 5.37 -21.63 1.09
C VAL A 28 6.25 -20.89 2.11
N PRO A 29 6.96 -21.61 3.00
CA PRO A 29 7.78 -20.99 4.06
C PRO A 29 8.83 -20.00 3.56
N TRP A 30 9.33 -20.20 2.34
CA TRP A 30 10.28 -19.28 1.72
C TRP A 30 9.70 -17.86 1.56
N VAL A 31 8.40 -17.73 1.27
CA VAL A 31 7.70 -16.44 1.11
C VAL A 31 7.59 -15.72 2.45
N VAL A 32 7.33 -16.44 3.54
CA VAL A 32 7.31 -15.87 4.90
C VAL A 32 8.65 -15.22 5.21
N LEU A 33 9.75 -15.93 4.94
CA LEU A 33 11.10 -15.51 5.32
C LEU A 33 11.69 -14.39 4.46
N HIS A 34 11.31 -14.28 3.19
CA HIS A 34 11.96 -13.37 2.24
C HIS A 34 11.04 -12.30 1.65
N VAL A 35 9.72 -12.48 1.72
CA VAL A 35 8.76 -11.66 0.98
C VAL A 35 7.81 -10.88 1.87
N PHE A 36 7.46 -11.36 3.08
CA PHE A 36 6.43 -10.71 3.90
C PHE A 36 6.69 -9.23 4.18
N GLU A 37 7.89 -8.89 4.63
CA GLU A 37 8.23 -7.50 4.94
C GLU A 37 8.32 -6.64 3.66
N PHE A 38 9.20 -7.03 2.74
CA PHE A 38 9.47 -6.25 1.55
C PHE A 38 8.28 -6.21 0.59
N GLY A 39 7.63 -7.36 0.38
CA GLY A 39 6.41 -7.49 -0.42
C GLY A 39 5.25 -6.70 0.18
N GLY A 40 5.03 -6.78 1.50
CA GLY A 40 4.02 -5.99 2.17
C GLY A 40 4.23 -4.48 1.98
N MET A 41 5.48 -4.02 2.16
CA MET A 41 5.87 -2.64 1.89
C MET A 41 5.62 -2.22 0.43
N MET A 42 6.03 -3.04 -0.54
CA MET A 42 5.85 -2.76 -1.97
C MET A 42 4.36 -2.68 -2.35
N ILE A 43 3.53 -3.58 -1.81
CA ILE A 43 2.08 -3.57 -2.06
C ILE A 43 1.46 -2.31 -1.45
N SER A 44 1.84 -1.94 -0.22
CA SER A 44 1.35 -0.73 0.43
C SER A 44 1.78 0.55 -0.29
N ALA A 45 3.03 0.64 -0.76
CA ALA A 45 3.47 1.73 -1.64
C ALA A 45 2.67 1.78 -2.94
N THR A 46 2.42 0.62 -3.56
CA THR A 46 1.65 0.53 -4.81
C THR A 46 0.22 1.03 -4.61
N ALA A 47 -0.44 0.64 -3.52
CA ALA A 47 -1.77 1.14 -3.18
C ALA A 47 -1.78 2.67 -3.03
N GLY A 48 -0.80 3.24 -2.32
CA GLY A 48 -0.68 4.68 -2.19
C GLY A 48 -0.38 5.40 -3.51
N TYR A 49 0.49 4.82 -4.32
CA TYR A 49 0.84 5.31 -5.66
C TYR A 49 -0.39 5.38 -6.57
N LEU A 50 -1.20 4.31 -6.62
CA LEU A 50 -2.41 4.25 -7.45
C LEU A 50 -3.42 5.34 -7.07
N TYR A 51 -3.68 5.54 -5.78
CA TYR A 51 -4.57 6.62 -5.34
C TYR A 51 -4.07 8.00 -5.77
N ALA A 52 -2.78 8.25 -5.54
CA ALA A 52 -2.20 9.55 -5.82
C ALA A 52 -2.15 9.84 -7.34
N MET A 53 -1.82 8.83 -8.15
CA MET A 53 -1.80 8.96 -9.60
C MET A 53 -3.18 9.29 -10.16
N ASP A 54 -4.24 8.63 -9.66
CA ASP A 54 -5.61 8.82 -10.16
C ASP A 54 -6.25 10.11 -9.63
N SER A 55 -5.88 10.55 -8.43
CA SER A 55 -6.48 11.74 -7.82
C SER A 55 -5.87 13.05 -8.33
N GLY A 56 -4.55 13.13 -8.48
CA GLY A 56 -3.85 14.36 -8.88
C GLY A 56 -4.07 15.57 -7.95
N LYS A 57 -4.53 15.36 -6.70
CA LYS A 57 -4.93 16.43 -5.77
C LYS A 57 -3.77 17.03 -4.95
N GLY A 58 -2.52 16.78 -5.34
CA GLY A 58 -1.31 17.32 -4.70
C GLY A 58 -0.67 16.39 -3.65
N TYR A 59 0.56 16.73 -3.24
CA TYR A 59 1.41 15.87 -2.41
C TYR A 59 0.82 15.53 -1.05
N PHE A 60 0.28 16.51 -0.32
CA PHE A 60 -0.25 16.26 1.02
C PHE A 60 -1.46 15.30 0.98
N PRO A 61 -2.53 15.56 0.19
CA PRO A 61 -3.63 14.60 0.07
C PRO A 61 -3.21 13.24 -0.50
N GLY A 62 -2.23 13.21 -1.41
CA GLY A 62 -1.67 11.97 -1.95
C GLY A 62 -0.98 11.13 -0.88
N ALA A 63 -0.12 11.74 -0.06
CA ALA A 63 0.57 11.07 1.04
C ALA A 63 -0.41 10.60 2.12
N THR A 64 -1.37 11.44 2.54
CA THR A 64 -2.32 11.07 3.59
C THR A 64 -3.20 9.89 3.17
N ALA A 65 -3.76 9.94 1.95
CA ALA A 65 -4.58 8.85 1.45
C ALA A 65 -3.74 7.60 1.14
N GLY A 66 -2.50 7.76 0.70
CA GLY A 66 -1.57 6.65 0.53
C GLY A 66 -1.23 5.96 1.86
N ALA A 67 -1.07 6.73 2.93
CA ALA A 67 -0.87 6.20 4.28
C ALA A 67 -2.08 5.38 4.75
N ILE A 68 -3.30 5.89 4.50
CA ILE A 68 -4.55 5.20 4.85
C ILE A 68 -4.72 3.92 4.02
N ALA A 69 -4.53 3.99 2.71
CA ALA A 69 -4.66 2.83 1.83
C ALA A 69 -3.61 1.76 2.16
N GLY A 70 -2.34 2.15 2.25
CA GLY A 70 -1.22 1.25 2.50
C GLY A 70 -1.23 0.63 3.90
N GLY A 71 -1.56 1.42 4.92
CA GLY A 71 -1.74 0.92 6.28
C GLY A 71 -2.97 0.03 6.42
N GLY A 72 -4.10 0.45 5.83
CA GLY A 72 -5.35 -0.30 5.92
C GLY A 72 -5.26 -1.67 5.24
N CYS A 73 -4.66 -1.77 4.05
CA CYS A 73 -4.51 -3.07 3.39
C CYS A 73 -3.51 -3.98 4.12
N ALA A 74 -2.41 -3.42 4.64
CA ALA A 74 -1.43 -4.16 5.41
C ALA A 74 -2.01 -4.69 6.73
N LEU A 75 -2.81 -3.88 7.42
CA LEU A 75 -3.46 -4.31 8.66
C LEU A 75 -4.33 -5.55 8.41
N LEU A 76 -5.10 -5.57 7.31
CA LEU A 76 -5.90 -6.75 6.95
C LEU A 76 -5.03 -7.97 6.63
N GLY A 77 -3.99 -7.80 5.83
CA GLY A 77 -3.09 -8.90 5.45
C GLY A 77 -2.33 -9.49 6.64
N ILE A 78 -1.71 -8.62 7.46
CA ILE A 78 -0.94 -9.05 8.63
C ILE A 78 -1.86 -9.72 9.66
N SER A 79 -3.07 -9.18 9.88
CA SER A 79 -4.05 -9.80 10.78
C SER A 79 -4.46 -11.19 10.31
N LEU A 80 -4.62 -11.40 9.00
CA LEU A 80 -4.88 -12.73 8.45
C LEU A 80 -3.72 -13.69 8.73
N SER A 81 -2.48 -13.25 8.53
CA SER A 81 -1.29 -14.07 8.78
C SER A 81 -1.12 -14.43 10.26
N VAL A 82 -1.46 -13.52 11.17
CA VAL A 82 -1.52 -13.81 12.60
C VAL A 82 -2.61 -14.84 12.91
N ALA A 83 -3.80 -14.69 12.32
CA ALA A 83 -4.90 -15.64 12.51
C ALA A 83 -4.56 -17.05 11.97
N LEU A 84 -3.73 -17.14 10.93
CA LEU A 84 -3.21 -18.40 10.39
C LEU A 84 -2.04 -18.98 11.20
N GLY A 85 -1.47 -18.21 12.14
CA GLY A 85 -0.35 -18.62 12.98
C GLY A 85 1.02 -18.50 12.33
N ASP A 86 1.15 -17.80 11.20
CA ASP A 86 2.42 -17.68 10.47
C ASP A 86 3.38 -16.66 11.12
N VAL A 87 2.83 -15.63 11.79
CA VAL A 87 3.60 -14.54 12.41
C VAL A 87 3.06 -14.20 13.80
N ALA A 88 3.92 -13.64 14.65
CA ALA A 88 3.55 -13.24 16.00
C ALA A 88 2.68 -11.98 16.02
N ASP A 89 1.75 -11.87 16.98
CA ASP A 89 0.82 -10.74 17.15
C ASP A 89 1.53 -9.37 17.21
N ARG A 90 2.76 -9.35 17.72
CA ARG A 90 3.60 -8.14 17.82
C ARG A 90 3.94 -7.53 16.46
N VAL A 91 3.83 -8.29 15.38
CA VAL A 91 4.08 -7.84 14.01
C VAL A 91 2.95 -6.94 13.50
N ILE A 92 1.72 -7.06 14.02
CA ILE A 92 0.58 -6.21 13.60
C ILE A 92 0.90 -4.72 13.74
N PRO A 93 1.21 -4.20 14.95
CA PRO A 93 1.43 -2.76 15.11
C PRO A 93 2.66 -2.27 14.35
N PHE A 94 3.76 -3.04 14.38
CA PHE A 94 5.02 -2.63 13.75
C PHE A 94 4.94 -2.69 12.21
N GLY A 95 4.51 -3.82 11.66
CA GLY A 95 4.38 -4.01 10.21
C GLY A 95 3.34 -3.05 9.60
N THR A 96 2.22 -2.82 10.30
CA THR A 96 1.23 -1.83 9.86
C THR A 96 1.80 -0.43 9.86
N ALA A 97 2.52 -0.01 10.92
CA ALA A 97 3.13 1.31 10.99
C ALA A 97 4.15 1.55 9.85
N VAL A 98 4.99 0.55 9.55
CA VAL A 98 5.91 0.61 8.41
C VAL A 98 5.13 0.76 7.10
N CYS A 99 4.06 -0.01 6.92
CA CYS A 99 3.23 0.06 5.71
C CYS A 99 2.45 1.37 5.57
N VAL A 100 2.07 2.02 6.67
CA VAL A 100 1.50 3.37 6.67
C VAL A 100 2.52 4.36 6.09
N LEU A 101 3.77 4.32 6.57
CA LEU A 101 4.82 5.20 6.08
C LEU A 101 5.15 4.92 4.61
N THR A 102 5.32 3.64 4.26
CA THR A 102 5.63 3.24 2.88
C THR A 102 4.48 3.55 1.91
N GLY A 103 3.23 3.41 2.36
CA GLY A 103 2.06 3.86 1.62
C GLY A 103 2.02 5.37 1.39
N ALA A 104 2.42 6.16 2.39
CA ALA A 104 2.56 7.60 2.25
C ALA A 104 3.62 7.98 1.20
N VAL A 105 4.77 7.29 1.22
CA VAL A 105 5.84 7.44 0.22
C VAL A 105 5.33 7.09 -1.18
N GLY A 106 4.60 5.99 -1.33
CA GLY A 106 3.93 5.64 -2.58
C GLY A 106 3.01 6.75 -3.09
N GLY A 107 2.24 7.36 -2.18
CA GLY A 107 1.39 8.51 -2.48
C GLY A 107 2.17 9.74 -2.97
N LEU A 108 3.35 10.01 -2.44
CA LEU A 108 4.22 11.10 -2.94
C LEU A 108 4.70 10.81 -4.37
N PHE A 109 5.14 9.59 -4.65
CA PHE A 109 5.57 9.18 -5.99
C PHE A 109 4.42 9.21 -7.01
N GLY A 110 3.21 8.84 -6.60
CA GLY A 110 2.03 8.93 -7.47
C GLY A 110 1.74 10.37 -7.90
N GLN A 111 1.88 11.35 -6.99
CA GLN A 111 1.73 12.76 -7.33
C GLN A 111 2.87 13.29 -8.22
N MET A 112 4.09 12.80 -8.01
CA MET A 112 5.22 13.13 -8.89
C MET A 112 4.96 12.67 -10.33
N ALA A 113 4.37 11.47 -10.51
CA ALA A 113 3.99 10.96 -11.82
C ALA A 113 2.93 11.84 -12.51
N VAL A 114 1.96 12.37 -11.77
CA VAL A 114 0.96 13.31 -12.33
C VAL A 114 1.63 14.59 -12.82
N LYS A 115 2.53 15.17 -12.03
CA LYS A 115 3.26 16.39 -12.43
C LYS A 115 4.13 16.15 -13.67
N TRP A 116 4.79 15.00 -13.74
CA TRP A 116 5.61 14.64 -14.90
C TRP A 116 4.78 14.59 -16.18
N ARG A 117 3.60 13.93 -16.14
CA ARG A 117 2.67 13.90 -17.28
C ARG A 117 2.18 15.28 -17.70
N ALA A 118 1.91 16.16 -16.73
CA ALA A 118 1.50 17.53 -17.03
C ALA A 118 2.62 18.33 -17.72
N PHE A 119 3.88 18.11 -17.32
CA PHE A 119 5.05 18.72 -17.97
C PHE A 119 5.21 18.25 -19.42
N GLU A 120 5.13 16.93 -19.66
CA GLU A 120 5.24 16.36 -21.01
C GLU A 120 4.14 16.88 -21.97
N ASN A 121 2.92 17.03 -21.47
CA ASN A 121 1.80 17.52 -22.28
C ASN A 121 1.87 19.02 -22.59
N GLY A 122 2.56 19.82 -21.77
CA GLY A 122 2.75 21.25 -22.01
C GLY A 122 3.91 21.59 -22.95
N GLN A 123 4.72 20.59 -23.33
CA GLN A 123 5.82 20.71 -24.29
C GLN A 123 5.42 20.32 -25.72
N ARG A 124 4.19 19.86 -25.93
CA ARG A 124 3.58 19.52 -27.22
C ARG A 124 2.63 20.61 -27.67
#